data_AF-A0AB36AEX8-F1
#
_entry.id   AF-A0AB36AEX8-F1
#
_cell.length_a   1.000
_cell.length_b   1.000
_cell.length_c   1.000
_cell.angle_alpha   90.00
_cell.angle_beta   90.00
_cell.angle_gamma   90.00
#
_symmetry.space_group_name_H-M   'P 1'
#
loop_
_entity.id
_entity.type
_entity.pdbx_description
1 polymer ?
#
loop_
_entity_poly.entity_id
_entity_poly.type
_entity_poly.pdbx_seq_one_letter_code
_entity_poly.pdbx_strand_id
1 'polypeptide(L)'
;MVDLIDYDYSKLKGRIAEKNYTMKSLAKAAAIGRTSLSMKLNNHTTAGFNQKEMQRIANVLDINLSDISDYFFVSPVQKNVQKR
;
A
#
# COMPACT_ATOMS: atom_id res chain seq x y z
N MET A 1 -18.68 5.03 16.17
CA MET A 1 -18.55 5.05 14.70
C MET A 1 -17.05 4.94 14.44
N VAL A 2 -16.55 3.84 13.90
CA VAL A 2 -15.10 3.69 13.62
C VAL A 2 -14.91 4.23 12.21
N ASP A 3 -14.18 5.33 12.08
CA ASP A 3 -13.85 5.91 10.78
C ASP A 3 -13.05 4.89 9.96
N LEU A 4 -13.63 4.45 8.84
CA LEU A 4 -12.95 3.68 7.81
C LEU A 4 -11.95 4.62 7.13
N ILE A 5 -10.70 4.64 7.61
CA ILE A 5 -9.62 5.33 6.91
C ILE A 5 -9.18 4.43 5.77
N ASP A 6 -9.76 4.65 4.60
CA ASP A 6 -9.24 4.12 3.35
C ASP A 6 -7.93 4.84 3.00
N TYR A 7 -7.00 4.11 2.38
CA TYR A 7 -5.77 4.67 1.81
C TYR A 7 -5.70 4.36 0.32
N ASP A 8 -5.15 5.28 -0.47
CA ASP A 8 -4.90 5.08 -1.89
C ASP A 8 -3.53 4.41 -2.13
N TYR A 9 -3.56 3.09 -2.33
CA TYR A 9 -2.38 2.30 -2.65
C TYR A 9 -2.08 2.21 -4.16
N SER A 10 -2.67 3.06 -5.01
CA SER A 10 -2.47 2.99 -6.47
C SER A 10 -0.99 3.16 -6.85
N LYS A 11 -0.28 4.11 -6.22
CA LYS A 11 1.17 4.31 -6.44
C LYS A 11 1.98 3.07 -6.05
N LEU A 12 1.64 2.46 -4.92
CA LEU A 12 2.28 1.22 -4.46
C LEU A 12 2.01 0.04 -5.38
N LYS A 13 0.77 -0.14 -5.85
CA LYS A 13 0.39 -1.17 -6.83
C LYS A 13 1.13 -0.98 -8.15
N GLY A 14 1.27 0.25 -8.62
CA GLY A 14 2.09 0.59 -9.79
C GLY A 14 3.54 0.15 -9.62
N ARG A 15 4.16 0.53 -8.50
CA ARG A 15 5.56 0.15 -8.22
C ARG A 15 5.79 -1.35 -8.12
N ILE A 16 4.83 -2.09 -7.55
CA ILE A 16 4.85 -3.56 -7.51
C ILE A 16 4.90 -4.13 -8.93
N ALA A 17 4.08 -3.61 -9.85
CA ALA A 17 4.06 -4.04 -11.24
C ALA A 17 5.35 -3.65 -11.98
N GLU A 18 5.86 -2.43 -11.81
CA GLU A 18 7.12 -1.96 -12.40
C GLU A 18 8.32 -2.83 -12.01
N LYS A 19 8.35 -3.32 -10.77
CA LYS A 19 9.40 -4.22 -10.25
C LYS A 19 9.12 -5.70 -10.55
N ASN A 20 8.12 -6.01 -11.40
CA ASN A 20 7.72 -7.37 -11.81
C ASN A 20 7.37 -8.31 -10.63
N TYR A 21 6.83 -7.75 -9.55
CA TYR A 21 6.34 -8.55 -8.43
C TYR A 21 4.88 -8.92 -8.60
N THR A 22 4.56 -10.18 -8.32
CA THR A 22 3.20 -10.62 -8.03
C THR A 22 2.93 -10.45 -6.54
N MET A 23 1.66 -10.44 -6.14
CA MET A 23 1.31 -10.40 -4.71
C MET A 23 1.86 -11.59 -3.92
N LYS A 24 2.05 -12.76 -4.55
CA LYS A 24 2.69 -13.93 -3.94
C LYS A 24 4.20 -13.72 -3.77
N SER A 25 4.89 -13.22 -4.80
CA SER A 25 6.34 -13.01 -4.71
C SER A 25 6.70 -11.84 -3.79
N LEU A 26 5.91 -10.77 -3.77
CA LEU A 26 6.10 -9.66 -2.84
C LEU A 26 5.89 -10.08 -1.39
N ALA A 27 4.81 -10.82 -1.10
CA ALA A 27 4.56 -11.34 0.24
C ALA A 27 5.74 -12.17 0.77
N LYS A 28 6.29 -13.05 -0.08
CA LYS A 28 7.47 -13.85 0.25
C LYS A 28 8.70 -12.97 0.50
N ALA A 29 8.99 -12.02 -0.40
CA ALA A 29 10.17 -11.17 -0.32
C ALA A 29 10.13 -10.20 0.87
N ALA A 30 8.97 -9.63 1.18
CA ALA A 30 8.77 -8.71 2.31
C ALA A 30 8.50 -9.43 3.64
N ALA A 31 8.48 -10.77 3.67
CA ALA A 31 8.12 -11.57 4.84
C ALA A 31 6.78 -11.14 5.47
N ILE A 32 5.75 -11.00 4.63
CA ILE A 32 4.36 -10.67 5.01
C ILE A 32 3.46 -11.83 4.58
N GLY A 33 2.45 -12.18 5.37
CA GLY A 33 1.45 -13.15 4.94
C GLY A 33 0.72 -12.69 3.68
N ARG A 34 0.63 -13.52 2.64
CA ARG A 34 -0.01 -13.17 1.36
C ARG A 34 -1.43 -12.64 1.52
N THR A 35 -2.22 -13.26 2.40
CA THR A 35 -3.57 -12.82 2.74
C THR A 35 -3.55 -11.44 3.41
N SER A 36 -2.65 -11.22 4.38
CA SER A 36 -2.53 -9.93 5.08
C SER A 36 -2.14 -8.81 4.11
N LEU A 37 -1.16 -9.04 3.24
CA LEU A 37 -0.77 -8.09 2.19
C LEU A 37 -1.96 -7.74 1.29
N SER A 38 -2.72 -8.74 0.84
CA SER A 38 -3.91 -8.54 0.00
C SER A 38 -5.01 -7.78 0.72
N MET A 39 -5.27 -8.08 2.00
CA MET A 39 -6.30 -7.37 2.77
C MET A 39 -5.90 -5.91 2.97
N LYS A 40 -4.63 -5.63 3.29
CA LYS A 40 -4.11 -4.27 3.47
C LYS A 40 -4.15 -3.45 2.19
N LEU A 41 -3.62 -3.98 1.08
CA LEU A 41 -3.59 -3.29 -0.22
C LEU A 41 -4.98 -2.98 -0.81
N ASN A 42 -6.02 -3.69 -0.35
CA ASN A 42 -7.40 -3.50 -0.80
C ASN A 42 -8.28 -2.88 0.30
N ASN A 43 -7.71 -2.35 1.38
CA ASN A 43 -8.44 -1.76 2.51
C ASN A 43 -9.51 -2.68 3.14
N HIS A 44 -9.34 -4.01 3.05
CA HIS A 44 -10.25 -4.98 3.70
C HIS A 44 -9.95 -5.16 5.20
N THR A 45 -9.02 -4.37 5.75
CA THR A 45 -8.61 -4.39 7.16
C THR A 45 -8.44 -2.97 7.64
N THR A 46 -8.84 -2.70 8.89
CA THR A 46 -8.62 -1.42 9.56
C THR A 46 -7.17 -1.23 10.00
N ALA A 47 -6.43 -2.33 10.18
CA ALA A 47 -5.01 -2.30 10.48
C ALA A 47 -4.19 -2.11 9.18
N GLY A 48 -3.57 -0.94 9.04
CA GLY A 48 -2.65 -0.63 7.95
C GLY A 48 -1.31 -1.41 8.04
N PHE A 49 -0.35 -1.01 7.20
CA PHE A 49 1.01 -1.53 7.29
C PHE A 49 1.71 -0.99 8.54
N ASN A 50 2.41 -1.84 9.27
CA ASN A 50 3.28 -1.38 10.34
C ASN A 50 4.63 -0.91 9.78
N GLN A 51 5.41 -0.19 10.58
CA GLN A 51 6.70 0.38 10.15
C GLN A 51 7.68 -0.67 9.59
N LYS A 52 7.73 -1.87 10.18
CA LYS A 52 8.60 -2.95 9.70
C LYS A 52 8.15 -3.47 8.34
N GLU A 53 6.84 -3.61 8.12
CA GLU A 53 6.29 -4.00 6.83
C GLU A 53 6.56 -2.93 5.76
N MET A 54 6.35 -1.65 6.08
CA MET A 54 6.64 -0.53 5.18
C MET A 54 8.11 -0.54 4.75
N GLN A 55 9.04 -0.67 5.71
CA GLN A 55 10.48 -0.74 5.43
C GLN A 55 10.87 -1.93 4.57
N ARG A 56 10.31 -3.12 4.83
CA ARG A 56 10.58 -4.32 4.02
C ARG A 56 10.06 -4.18 2.60
N ILE A 57 8.83 -3.69 2.45
CA ILE A 57 8.26 -3.43 1.12
C ILE A 57 9.09 -2.37 0.39
N ALA A 58 9.48 -1.28 1.05
CA ALA A 58 10.29 -0.23 0.46
C ALA A 58 11.66 -0.77 -0.01
N ASN A 59 12.30 -1.62 0.79
CA ASN A 59 13.55 -2.28 0.40
C ASN A 59 13.36 -3.18 -0.83
N VAL A 60 12.36 -4.06 -0.82
CA VAL A 60 12.08 -5.00 -1.94
C VAL A 60 11.72 -4.26 -3.23
N LEU A 61 10.97 -3.17 -3.12
CA LEU A 61 10.50 -2.38 -4.26
C LEU A 61 11.44 -1.22 -4.62
N ASP A 62 12.58 -1.11 -3.92
CA ASP A 62 13.57 -0.06 -4.13
C ASP A 62 12.90 1.32 -4.16
N ILE A 63 12.19 1.60 -3.06
CA ILE A 63 11.53 2.87 -2.76
C ILE A 63 12.42 3.60 -1.75
N ASN A 64 12.74 4.87 -2.02
CA ASN A 64 13.49 5.68 -1.08
C ASN A 64 12.66 5.90 0.20
N LEU A 65 13.29 5.82 1.37
CA LEU A 65 12.63 6.07 2.64
C LEU A 65 12.06 7.49 2.72
N SER A 66 12.62 8.46 2.00
CA SER A 66 12.06 9.81 1.88
C SER A 66 10.66 9.83 1.25
N ASP A 67 10.37 8.85 0.40
CA ASP A 67 9.16 8.83 -0.44
C ASP A 67 8.08 7.91 0.16
N ILE A 68 8.36 7.22 1.28
CA ILE A 68 7.43 6.28 1.94
C ILE A 68 6.04 6.89 2.15
N SER A 69 5.99 8.18 2.49
CA SER A 69 4.72 8.90 2.71
C SER A 69 3.78 8.79 1.51
N ASP A 70 4.32 8.92 0.30
CA ASP A 70 3.56 8.90 -0.94
C ASP A 70 3.02 7.52 -1.33
N TYR A 71 3.51 6.46 -0.67
CA TYR A 71 3.10 5.08 -0.96
C TYR A 71 2.13 4.53 0.08
N PHE A 72 2.28 4.94 1.34
CA PHE A 72 1.56 4.32 2.46
C PHE A 72 0.58 5.25 3.18
N PHE A 73 0.65 6.56 2.95
CA PHE A 73 -0.12 7.56 3.69
C PHE A 73 -0.96 8.46 2.78
N VAL A 74 -1.30 7.99 1.57
CA VAL A 74 -2.13 8.74 0.62
C VAL A 74 -3.60 8.59 1.01
N SER A 75 -4.26 9.70 1.35
CA SER A 75 -5.70 9.71 1.57
C SER A 75 -6.46 9.61 0.24
N PRO A 76 -7.56 8.85 0.17
CA PRO A 76 -8.41 8.81 -1.00
C PRO A 76 -8.97 10.21 -1.24
N VAL A 77 -8.62 10.80 -2.37
CA VAL A 77 -9.13 12.11 -2.75
C VAL A 77 -10.62 11.95 -3.08
N GLN A 78 -11.50 12.50 -2.25
CA GLN A 78 -12.90 12.66 -2.63
C GLN A 78 -12.97 13.64 -3.80
N LYS A 79 -13.05 13.10 -5.02
CA LYS A 79 -13.33 13.91 -6.21
C LYS A 79 -14.77 14.42 -6.09
N ASN A 80 -14.95 15.59 -5.51
CA ASN A 80 -16.17 16.36 -5.70
C ASN A 80 -16.20 16.79 -7.16
N VAL A 81 -16.83 15.97 -8.01
CA VAL A 81 -17.12 16.32 -9.40
C VAL A 81 -18.10 17.49 -9.34
N GLN A 82 -17.58 18.70 -9.45
CA GLN A 82 -18.38 19.91 -9.55
C GLN A 82 -19.10 19.86 -10.90
N LYS A 83 -20.33 19.34 -10.90
CA LYS A 83 -21.23 19.39 -12.06
C LYS A 83 -21.47 20.87 -12.39
N ARG A 84 -20.95 21.30 -13.53
CA ARG A 84 -21.39 22.53 -14.21
C ARG A 84 -22.77 22.32 -14.83
#